data_AF-A0A924IPC2-F1
#
_entry.id   AF-A0A924IPC2-F1
#
_cell.length_a   1.000
_cell.length_b   1.000
_cell.length_c   1.000
_cell.angle_alpha   90.00
_cell.angle_beta   90.00
_cell.angle_gamma   90.00
#
_symmetry.space_group_name_H-M   'P 1'
#
loop_
_entity.id
_entity.type
_entity.pdbx_description
1 polymer ?
#
loop_
_entity_poly.entity_id
_entity_poly.type
_entity_poly.pdbx_seq_one_letter_code
_entity_poly.pdbx_strand_id
1 'polypeptide(L)' 'MSKPSTHSKGQTTSLFVLESESENRYGLVHKVARRAKQIMEGHAQTSAELSNNRAIKAAIKELVAEQ' A
#
# COMPACT_ATOMS: atom_id res chain seq x y z
N MET A 1 2.72 -31.67 16.81
CA MET A 1 2.00 -31.25 15.59
C MET A 1 1.82 -29.74 15.63
N SER A 2 2.61 -29.00 14.86
CA SER A 2 2.58 -27.52 14.86
C SER A 2 1.51 -27.04 13.87
N LYS A 3 0.56 -26.22 14.34
CA LYS A 3 -0.50 -25.65 13.50
C LYS A 3 0.12 -24.74 12.42
N PRO A 4 -0.36 -24.77 11.16
CA PRO A 4 0.10 -23.85 10.14
C PRO A 4 -0.36 -22.42 10.48
N SER A 5 0.60 -21.51 10.56
CA SER A 5 0.37 -20.08 10.73
C SER A 5 -0.36 -19.54 9.50
N THR A 6 -1.57 -19.01 9.68
CA THR A 6 -2.34 -18.35 8.63
C THR A 6 -1.71 -16.99 8.32
N HIS A 7 -0.60 -16.99 7.60
CA HIS A 7 -0.13 -15.77 6.93
C HIS A 7 -1.18 -15.34 5.91
N SER A 8 -1.66 -14.12 6.05
CA SER A 8 -2.62 -13.49 5.14
C SER A 8 -2.01 -13.34 3.74
N LYS A 9 -2.13 -14.38 2.92
CA LYS A 9 -1.60 -14.50 1.54
C LYS A 9 -2.07 -13.42 0.55
N GLY A 10 -2.99 -12.54 0.93
CA GLY A 10 -3.51 -11.46 0.08
C GLY A 10 -2.81 -10.10 0.21
N GLN A 11 -1.94 -9.89 1.21
CA GLN A 11 -1.36 -8.56 1.47
C GLN A 11 0.07 -8.37 0.93
N THR A 12 0.85 -9.44 0.82
CA THR A 12 2.22 -9.38 0.25
C THR A 12 2.22 -9.29 -1.28
N THR A 13 1.14 -9.70 -1.93
CA THR A 13 1.02 -9.77 -3.38
C THR A 13 1.00 -8.38 -4.03
N SER A 14 0.33 -7.39 -3.44
CA SER A 14 0.18 -6.06 -4.05
C SER A 14 1.48 -5.26 -4.15
N LEU A 15 2.34 -5.33 -3.12
CA LEU A 15 3.65 -4.66 -3.18
C LEU A 15 4.60 -5.39 -4.14
N PHE A 16 4.55 -6.72 -4.16
CA PHE A 16 5.37 -7.53 -5.06
C PHE A 16 5.03 -7.28 -6.54
N VAL A 17 3.74 -7.11 -6.87
CA VAL A 17 3.30 -6.72 -8.22
C VAL A 17 3.90 -5.38 -8.62
N LEU A 18 3.75 -4.35 -7.78
CA LEU A 18 4.34 -3.03 -8.02
C LEU A 18 5.87 -3.04 -8.11
N GLU A 19 6.55 -3.87 -7.32
CA GLU A 19 8.00 -4.04 -7.40
C GLU A 19 8.44 -4.74 -8.69
N SER A 20 7.68 -5.73 -9.16
CA SER A 20 7.99 -6.46 -10.39
C SER A 20 7.81 -5.63 -11.66
N GLU A 21 6.93 -4.63 -11.62
CA GLU A 21 6.60 -3.74 -12.74
C GLU A 21 7.34 -2.40 -12.66
N SER A 22 7.99 -2.10 -11.53
CA SER A 22 8.76 -0.88 -11.35
C SER A 22 10.23 -1.08 -11.73
N GLU A 23 10.67 -0.35 -12.76
CA GLU A 23 12.10 -0.26 -13.14
C GLU A 23 12.97 0.36 -12.03
N ASN A 24 12.36 1.11 -11.09
CA ASN A 24 13.08 1.79 -10.01
C ASN A 24 12.32 1.69 -8.67
N ARG A 25 12.88 0.91 -7.74
CA ARG A 25 12.34 0.71 -6.38
C ARG A 25 12.25 2.02 -5.57
N TYR A 26 13.19 2.95 -5.75
CA TYR A 26 13.12 4.26 -5.08
C TYR A 26 11.97 5.11 -5.64
N GLY A 27 11.78 5.07 -6.96
CA GLY A 27 10.66 5.73 -7.62
C GLY A 27 9.31 5.21 -7.13
N LEU A 28 9.20 3.90 -6.90
CA LEU A 28 8.01 3.28 -6.32
C LEU A 28 7.71 3.79 -4.90
N VAL A 29 8.73 3.84 -4.04
CA VAL A 29 8.59 4.39 -2.68
C VAL A 29 8.10 5.84 -2.72
N HIS A 30 8.64 6.68 -3.61
CA HIS A 30 8.19 8.05 -3.79
C HIS A 30 6.74 8.15 -4.26
N LYS A 31 6.31 7.31 -5.21
CA LYS A 31 4.91 7.27 -5.70
C LYS A 31 3.95 6.85 -4.58
N VAL A 32 4.27 5.78 -3.86
CA VAL A 32 3.47 5.29 -2.72
C VAL A 32 3.37 6.36 -1.63
N ALA A 33 4.48 7.00 -1.27
CA ALA A 33 4.50 8.04 -0.24
C ALA A 33 3.68 9.28 -0.66
N ARG A 34 3.81 9.71 -1.92
CA ARG A 34 3.02 10.83 -2.46
C ARG A 34 1.52 10.53 -2.42
N ARG A 35 1.12 9.31 -2.80
CA ARG A 35 -0.29 8.91 -2.79
C ARG A 35 -0.82 8.74 -1.37
N ALA A 36 -0.05 8.16 -0.46
CA ALA A 36 -0.41 8.06 0.95
C ALA A 36 -0.62 9.45 1.58
N LYS A 37 0.22 10.42 1.23
CA LYS A 37 0.05 11.82 1.63
C LYS A 37 -1.27 12.41 1.11
N GLN A 38 -1.62 12.20 -0.16
CA GLN A 38 -2.89 12.66 -0.73
C GLN A 38 -4.13 12.04 -0.04
N ILE A 39 -4.06 10.76 0.32
CA ILE A 39 -5.11 10.07 1.07
C ILE A 39 -5.27 10.70 2.46
N MET A 40 -4.15 11.03 3.12
CA MET A 40 -4.18 11.72 4.42
C MET A 40 -4.69 13.16 4.32
N GLU A 41 -4.42 13.86 3.21
CA GLU A 41 -4.70 15.29 3.04
C GLU A 41 -6.07 15.63 2.41
N GLY A 42 -6.67 14.76 1.58
CA GLY A 42 -7.80 15.20 0.75
C GLY A 42 -8.85 14.17 0.29
N HIS A 43 -8.59 12.87 0.26
CA HIS A 43 -9.58 11.89 -0.23
C HIS A 43 -10.33 11.19 0.92
N ALA A 44 -11.42 11.82 1.38
CA ALA A 44 -12.61 11.17 1.94
C ALA A 44 -12.49 10.25 3.17
N GLN A 45 -11.75 10.63 4.22
CA GLN A 45 -12.03 10.09 5.56
C GLN A 45 -11.58 11.07 6.65
N THR A 46 -12.47 11.34 7.60
CA THR A 46 -12.22 12.21 8.75
C THR A 46 -10.89 11.84 9.42
N SER A 47 -9.98 12.81 9.44
CA SER A 47 -8.58 12.75 9.87
C SER A 47 -8.31 12.18 11.28
N ALA A 48 -9.34 11.75 12.02
CA ALA A 48 -9.21 11.26 13.39
C ALA A 48 -8.71 9.80 13.51
N GLU A 49 -8.82 8.95 12.46
CA GLU A 49 -8.57 7.49 12.62
C GLU A 49 -7.62 6.82 11.60
N LEU A 50 -7.08 7.55 10.62
CA LEU A 50 -6.22 6.95 9.60
C LEU A 50 -4.73 6.98 10.01
N SER A 51 -4.26 5.89 10.60
CA SER A 51 -2.82 5.67 10.85
C SER A 51 -2.01 5.68 9.54
N ASN A 52 -0.77 6.18 9.56
CA ASN A 52 0.17 6.18 8.43
C ASN A 52 0.26 4.81 7.73
N ASN A 53 0.25 3.71 8.51
CA ASN A 53 0.30 2.36 7.95
C ASN A 53 -0.96 2.00 7.15
N ARG A 54 -2.12 2.55 7.51
CA ARG A 54 -3.37 2.39 6.73
C ARG A 54 -3.31 3.22 5.45
N ALA A 55 -2.81 4.46 5.50
CA ALA A 55 -2.63 5.31 4.32
C ALA A 55 -1.67 4.68 3.30
N ILE A 56 -0.55 4.12 3.75
CA ILE A 56 0.42 3.42 2.89
C ILE A 56 -0.21 2.19 2.24
N LYS A 57 -0.96 1.39 3.00
CA LYS A 57 -1.66 0.21 2.46
C LYS A 57 -2.75 0.60 1.45
N ALA A 58 -3.48 1.68 1.70
CA ALA A 58 -4.48 2.20 0.77
C ALA A 58 -3.82 2.70 -0.52
N ALA A 59 -2.73 3.47 -0.40
CA ALA A 59 -1.95 3.94 -1.54
C ALA A 59 -1.42 2.79 -2.42
N ILE A 60 -0.87 1.73 -1.80
CA ILE A 60 -0.41 0.54 -2.53
C ILE A 60 -1.57 -0.12 -3.30
N LYS A 61 -2.76 -0.22 -2.69
CA LYS A 61 -3.93 -0.81 -3.35
C LYS A 61 -4.44 0.04 -4.51
N GLU A 62 -4.52 1.35 -4.33
CA GLU A 62 -4.96 2.27 -5.38
C GLU A 62 -4.00 2.24 -6.57
N LEU A 63 -2.68 2.28 -6.30
CA LEU A 63 -1.67 2.22 -7.37
C LEU A 63 -1.69 0.90 -8.14
N VAL A 64 -2.01 -0.24 -7.49
CA VAL A 64 -2.20 -1.52 -8.21
C VAL A 64 -3.46 -1.49 -9.09
N ALA A 65 -4.52 -0.82 -8.65
CA ALA A 65 -5.78 -0.72 -9.39
C ALA A 65 -5.76 0.31 -10.54
N GLU A 66 -4.80 1.23 -10.54
CA GLU A 66 -4.60 2.26 -11.58
C GLU A 66 -3.72 1.79 -12.76
N GLN A 67 -3.20 0.56 -12.72
CA GLN A 67 -2.47 -0.08 -13.83
C GLN A 67 -3.44 -0.73 -14.83
#